data_AF-A0AAE5LS56-F1
#
_entry.id   AF-A0AAE5LS56-F1
#
_cell.length_a   1.000
_cell.length_b   1.000
_cell.length_c   1.000
_cell.angle_alpha   90.00
_cell.angle_beta   90.00
_cell.angle_gamma   90.00
#
_symmetry.space_group_name_H-M   'P 1'
#
loop_
_entity.id
_entity.type
_entity.pdbx_description
1 polymer ?
#
loop_
_entity_poly.entity_id
_entity_poly.type
_entity_poly.pdbx_seq_one_letter_code
_entity_poly.pdbx_strand_id
1 'polypeptide(L)' 'MNLDEIDKAKEYTFIEAWGESIENNNVIITSKRSGDKYKIEKFSNKYILKFFNPTIAAWQMCTYILPDELFDKWYMTTE' A
#
# COMPACT_ATOMS: atom_id res chain seq x y z
N MET A 1 -2.65 -3.00 16.89
CA MET A 1 -2.42 -2.25 15.64
C MET A 1 -3.67 -1.40 15.43
N ASN A 2 -3.64 -0.14 15.87
CA ASN A 2 -4.69 0.81 15.50
C ASN A 2 -4.31 1.28 14.10
N LEU A 3 -4.90 0.68 13.09
CA LEU A 3 -4.87 1.25 11.76
C LEU A 3 -5.75 2.49 11.86
N ASP A 4 -5.15 3.68 11.87
CA ASP A 4 -5.90 4.93 11.80
C ASP A 4 -6.94 4.81 10.67
N GLU A 5 -8.16 5.27 10.93
CA GLU A 5 -9.31 5.03 10.06
C GLU A 5 -8.98 5.39 8.61
N ILE A 6 -9.13 4.41 7.71
CA ILE A 6 -9.02 4.64 6.27
C ILE A 6 -10.06 5.71 5.91
N ASP A 7 -9.60 6.92 5.57
CA ASP A 7 -10.47 7.95 5.00
C ASP A 7 -10.90 7.51 3.60
N LYS A 8 -12.00 6.77 3.52
CA LYS A 8 -12.58 6.27 2.28
C LYS A 8 -13.17 7.39 1.40
N ALA A 9 -13.22 8.64 1.88
CA ALA A 9 -13.64 9.77 1.05
C ALA A 9 -12.54 10.22 0.09
N LYS A 10 -11.28 9.82 0.34
CA LYS A 10 -10.13 10.23 -0.46
C LYS A 10 -9.53 9.05 -1.22
N GLU A 11 -9.72 9.07 -2.53
CA GLU A 11 -9.27 8.03 -3.45
C GLU A 11 -8.11 8.51 -4.30
N TYR A 12 -7.12 7.64 -4.48
CA TYR A 12 -5.88 7.93 -5.19
C TYR A 12 -5.69 6.95 -6.35
N THR A 13 -4.94 7.38 -7.36
CA THR A 13 -4.31 6.45 -8.30
C THR A 13 -3.13 5.75 -7.63
N PHE A 14 -2.70 4.61 -8.17
CA PHE A 14 -1.51 3.92 -7.67
C PHE A 14 -0.26 4.81 -7.69
N ILE A 15 -0.07 5.62 -8.73
CA ILE A 15 1.13 6.48 -8.88
C ILE A 15 1.17 7.56 -7.78
N GLU A 16 0.03 8.19 -7.48
CA GLU A 16 -0.07 9.17 -6.39
C GLU A 16 0.23 8.49 -5.05
N ALA A 17 -0.41 7.35 -4.77
CA ALA A 17 -0.22 6.61 -3.53
C ALA A 17 1.24 6.12 -3.36
N TRP A 18 1.87 5.70 -4.46
CA TRP A 18 3.26 5.29 -4.51
C TRP A 18 4.21 6.45 -4.22
N GLY A 19 4.00 7.62 -4.84
CA GLY A 19 4.82 8.81 -4.62
C GLY A 19 4.81 9.23 -3.14
N GLU A 20 3.61 9.33 -2.56
CA GLU A 20 3.43 9.67 -1.13
C GLU A 20 4.09 8.64 -0.21
N SER A 21 3.98 7.36 -0.55
CA SER A 21 4.59 6.26 0.24
C SER A 21 6.13 6.23 0.14
N ILE A 22 6.71 6.82 -0.90
CA ILE A 22 8.17 7.00 -1.02
C ILE A 22 8.65 8.18 -0.16
N GLU A 23 7.86 9.25 -0.10
CA GLU A 23 8.18 10.45 0.67
C GLU A 23 7.94 10.25 2.18
N ASN A 24 6.97 9.40 2.53
CA ASN A 24 6.59 9.11 3.91
C ASN A 24 6.66 7.60 4.20
N ASN A 25 7.63 7.21 5.03
CA ASN A 25 7.89 5.81 5.41
C ASN A 25 6.75 5.15 6.23
N ASN A 26 5.71 5.89 6.60
CA ASN A 26 4.66 5.42 7.49
C ASN A 26 3.29 5.30 6.79
N VAL A 27 3.28 5.10 5.48
CA VAL A 27 2.05 5.00 4.68
C VAL A 27 1.76 3.55 4.29
N ILE A 28 0.54 3.12 4.56
CA ILE A 28 -0.07 1.90 4.04
C ILE A 28 -1.04 2.31 2.93
N ILE A 29 -0.83 1.76 1.74
CA ILE A 29 -1.74 1.92 0.61
C ILE A 29 -2.62 0.67 0.53
N THR A 30 -3.94 0.87 0.41
CA THR A 30 -4.92 -0.20 0.37
C THR A 30 -5.63 -0.17 -0.98
N SER A 31 -5.60 -1.30 -1.69
CA SER A 31 -6.32 -1.47 -2.94
C SER A 31 -7.83 -1.43 -2.69
N LYS A 32 -8.56 -0.60 -3.42
CA LYS A 32 -10.04 -0.60 -3.36
C LYS A 32 -10.62 -1.89 -3.96
N ARG A 33 -9.94 -2.46 -4.96
CA ARG A 33 -10.36 -3.65 -5.70
C ARG A 33 -10.38 -4.89 -4.81
N SER A 34 -9.26 -5.18 -4.15
CA SER A 34 -9.03 -6.41 -3.39
C SER A 34 -9.15 -6.21 -1.88
N GLY A 35 -8.96 -4.98 -1.39
CA GLY A 35 -8.74 -4.71 0.03
C GLY A 35 -7.33 -5.06 0.51
N ASP A 36 -6.44 -5.50 -0.39
CA ASP A 36 -5.08 -5.85 -0.05
C ASP A 36 -4.30 -4.60 0.35
N LYS A 37 -3.42 -4.78 1.33
CA LYS A 37 -2.62 -3.72 1.93
C LYS A 37 -1.17 -3.84 1.51
N TYR A 38 -0.58 -2.71 1.19
CA TYR A 38 0.78 -2.60 0.74
C TYR A 38 1.48 -1.47 1.47
N LYS A 39 2.80 -1.58 1.57
CA LYS A 39 3.66 -0.47 2.01
C LYS A 39 4.96 -0.49 1.25
N ILE A 40 5.61 0.65 1.16
CA ILE A 40 6.92 0.78 0.52
C ILE A 40 7.97 0.82 1.61
N GLU A 41 8.96 -0.07 1.52
CA GLU A 41 10.13 -0.05 2.40
C GLU A 41 11.37 0.35 1.60
N LYS A 42 12.15 1.28 2.13
CA LYS A 42 13.46 1.62 1.58
C LYS A 42 14.51 0.66 2.12
N PHE A 43 15.08 -0.17 1.26
CA PHE A 43 16.19 -1.05 1.59
C PHE A 43 17.43 -0.63 0.78
N SER A 44 18.43 -0.11 1.48
CA SER A 44 19.62 0.52 0.89
C SER A 44 19.21 1.65 -0.09
N ASN A 45 19.41 1.43 -1.40
CA ASN A 45 19.10 2.40 -2.47
C ASN A 45 17.90 1.97 -3.33
N LYS A 46 17.05 1.05 -2.84
CA LYS A 46 15.88 0.55 -3.58
C LYS A 46 14.62 0.67 -2.74
N TYR A 47 13.51 0.99 -3.40
CA TYR A 47 12.17 0.90 -2.83
C TYR A 47 11.62 -0.49 -3.13
N ILE A 48 11.17 -1.18 -2.08
CA ILE A 48 10.59 -2.52 -2.14
C ILE A 48 9.13 -2.40 -1.77
N LEU A 49 8.25 -2.86 -2.65
CA LEU A 49 6.84 -3.01 -2.33
C LEU A 49 6.65 -4.27 -1.47
N LYS A 50 6.01 -4.10 -0.31
CA LYS A 50 5.58 -5.20 0.55
C LYS A 50 4.06 -5.32 0.45
N PHE A 51 3.55 -6.54 0.47
CA PHE A 51 2.13 -6.83 0.66
C PHE A 51 1.92 -7.43 2.07
N PHE A 52 0.78 -7.13 2.68
CA PHE A 52 0.40 -7.74 3.95
C PHE A 52 -0.29 -9.07 3.71
N ASN A 53 0.29 -10.16 4.20
CA ASN A 53 -0.34 -11.47 4.15
C ASN A 53 -1.20 -11.68 5.41
N PRO A 54 -2.55 -11.64 5.31
CA PRO A 54 -3.41 -11.76 6.48
C PRO A 54 -3.35 -13.15 7.12
N THR A 55 -3.04 -14.20 6.36
CA THR A 55 -2.97 -15.58 6.85
C THR A 55 -1.88 -15.76 7.89
N ILE A 56 -0.75 -15.06 7.73
CA ILE A 56 0.40 -15.14 8.66
C ILE A 56 0.65 -13.82 9.40
N ALA A 57 -0.24 -12.84 9.24
CA ALA A 57 -0.16 -11.50 9.81
C ALA A 57 1.22 -10.83 9.63
N ALA A 58 1.81 -10.92 8.43
CA ALA A 58 3.16 -10.43 8.17
C ALA A 58 3.32 -9.77 6.79
N TRP A 59 4.25 -8.82 6.72
CA TRP A 59 4.65 -8.15 5.48
C TRP A 59 5.62 -9.01 4.67
N GLN A 60 5.31 -9.24 3.39
CA GLN A 60 6.12 -10.04 2.48
C GLN A 60 6.44 -9.24 1.22
N MET A 61 7.51 -9.63 0.50
CA MET A 61 7.84 -9.00 -0.77
C MET A 61 6.68 -9.21 -1.77
N CYS A 62 6.17 -8.11 -2.31
CA CYS A 62 5.18 -8.15 -3.39
C CYS A 62 5.91 -8.45 -4.70
N THR A 63 5.52 -9.52 -5.38
CA THR A 63 6.14 -9.95 -6.65
C THR A 63 5.45 -9.35 -7.87
N TYR A 64 4.15 -9.08 -7.78
CA TYR A 64 3.37 -8.40 -8.80
C TYR A 64 2.07 -7.84 -8.20
N ILE A 65 1.50 -6.83 -8.87
CA ILE A 65 0.13 -6.36 -8.69
C ILE A 65 -0.62 -6.66 -10.00
N LEU A 66 -1.85 -7.14 -9.91
CA LEU A 66 -2.66 -7.39 -11.11
C LEU A 66 -3.00 -6.06 -11.81
N PRO A 67 -3.00 -5.98 -13.16
CA PRO A 67 -3.31 -4.73 -13.85
C PRO A 67 -4.66 -4.11 -13.44
N ASP A 68 -5.70 -4.92 -13.34
CA ASP A 68 -7.04 -4.49 -12.90
C ASP A 68 -7.05 -3.85 -11.52
N GLU A 69 -6.15 -4.27 -10.65
CA GLU A 69 -5.98 -3.70 -9.32
C GLU A 69 -5.12 -2.43 -9.38
N LEU A 70 -4.02 -2.46 -10.13
CA LEU A 70 -3.12 -1.33 -10.32
C LEU A 70 -3.85 -0.09 -10.86
N PHE A 71 -4.79 -0.29 -11.80
CA PHE A 71 -5.56 0.77 -12.44
C PHE A 71 -6.85 1.15 -11.70
N ASP A 72 -7.19 0.44 -10.62
CA ASP A 72 -8.28 0.86 -9.73
C ASP A 72 -7.81 1.98 -8.78
N LYS A 73 -8.69 2.35 -7.84
CA LYS A 73 -8.45 3.34 -6.82
C LYS A 73 -7.80 2.75 -5.58
N TRP A 74 -7.11 3.61 -4.86
CA TRP A 74 -6.32 3.25 -3.68
C TRP A 74 -6.68 4.20 -2.55
N TYR A 75 -6.67 3.68 -1.33
CA TYR A 75 -6.77 4.48 -0.12
C TYR A 75 -5.42 4.53 0.57
N MET A 76 -5.15 5.60 1.33
CA MET A 76 -3.94 5.73 2.12
C MET A 76 -4.28 5.85 3.60
N THR A 77 -3.50 5.18 4.43
CA THR A 77 -3.54 5.27 5.90
C THR A 77 -2.14 5.43 6.44
N THR A 78 -2.02 6.10 7.58
CA THR A 78 -0.80 6.12 8.37
C THR A 78 -0.76 4.91 9.32
N GLU A 79 0.42 4.30 9.50
CA GLU A 79 0.66 3.20 10.45
C GLU A 79 0.95 3.70 11.88
#